data_AF-A0A8B7E3J9-F1
#
_entry.id   AF-A0A8B7E3J9-F1
#
_cell.length_a   1.000
_cell.length_b   1.000
_cell.length_c   1.000
_cell.angle_alpha   90.00
_cell.angle_beta   90.00
_cell.angle_gamma   90.00
#
_symmetry.space_group_name_H-M   'P 1'
#
loop_
_entity.id
_entity.type
_entity.pdbx_description
1 polymer ?
#
loop_
_entity_poly.entity_id
_entity_poly.type
_entity_poly.pdbx_seq_one_letter_code
_entity_poly.pdbx_strand_id
1 'polypeptide(L)'
;MVNSDFEQNNGFGHIFNKRRGRELYIMLYLLCFLVAVYYLNMLFFPRSFKEDLILILMVVSSIIIGEFLRRICFFSEEIFHSKKRYNGSIILAFKNCITVTSYSGVIWIILAFSFSVTFYQWIWGDKKILSFTVYTTYMICSSIVMHLLKLKEPSIIEYSHLNEVENKHLAAGLAWGYYFGYLKEQLPKLKILMPRKCKNQPDTFCYVCGLFTVFGQRRKITANLSKIYKLYFGCPLGDQDKTWAPHIICTSCSIGLRD
;
A
#
# COMPACT_ATOMS: atom_id res chain seq x y z
N MET A 1 -20.71 27.45 36.22
CA MET A 1 -19.65 26.44 36.16
C MET A 1 -19.16 26.40 34.71
N VAL A 2 -18.05 27.08 34.44
CA VAL A 2 -17.42 27.09 33.12
C VAL A 2 -16.86 25.69 32.88
N ASN A 3 -17.28 25.03 31.81
CA ASN A 3 -16.81 23.70 31.43
C ASN A 3 -15.29 23.74 31.28
N SER A 4 -14.58 23.01 32.14
CA SER A 4 -13.12 22.84 32.13
C SER A 4 -12.56 22.35 30.79
N ASP A 5 -13.42 21.74 29.95
CA ASP A 5 -13.06 21.24 28.63
C ASP A 5 -12.88 22.35 27.58
N PHE A 6 -13.43 23.55 27.80
CA PHE A 6 -13.35 24.66 26.84
C PHE A 6 -11.98 25.38 26.87
N GLU A 7 -11.32 25.43 28.03
CA GLU A 7 -10.00 26.05 28.18
C GLU A 7 -8.87 25.16 27.61
N GLN A 8 -9.07 23.85 27.50
CA GLN A 8 -8.06 22.93 26.96
C GLN A 8 -7.84 23.06 25.45
N ASN A 9 -8.76 23.70 24.73
CA ASN A 9 -8.72 23.76 23.25
C ASN A 9 -8.71 25.18 22.69
N ASN A 10 -8.20 26.19 23.41
CA ASN A 10 -8.02 27.56 22.90
C ASN A 10 -9.25 28.14 22.15
N GLY A 11 -10.48 27.76 22.53
CA GLY A 11 -11.72 28.22 21.88
C GLY A 11 -12.15 27.47 20.60
N PHE A 12 -11.45 26.40 20.17
CA PHE A 12 -11.81 25.58 19.00
C PHE A 12 -12.93 24.56 19.25
N GLY A 13 -13.71 24.72 20.33
CA GLY A 13 -14.81 23.82 20.70
C GLY A 13 -14.34 22.57 21.46
N HIS A 14 -15.25 21.62 21.67
CA HIS A 14 -15.01 20.42 22.48
C HIS A 14 -14.03 19.45 21.78
N ILE A 15 -12.98 19.01 22.49
CA ILE A 15 -12.09 17.96 22.00
C ILE A 15 -12.78 16.63 22.25
N PHE A 16 -13.08 15.89 21.18
CA PHE A 16 -13.60 14.53 21.32
C PHE A 16 -12.62 13.69 22.14
N ASN A 17 -13.14 13.12 23.23
CA ASN A 17 -12.35 12.27 24.11
C ASN A 17 -11.73 11.11 23.32
N LYS A 18 -10.43 10.88 23.55
CA LYS A 18 -9.68 9.75 22.98
C LYS A 18 -10.44 8.45 23.27
N ARG A 19 -10.66 7.61 22.24
CA ARG A 19 -11.37 6.32 22.40
C ARG A 19 -10.77 5.53 23.57
N ARG A 20 -11.57 5.23 24.60
CA ARG A 20 -11.16 4.34 25.70
C ARG A 20 -11.16 2.90 25.22
N GLY A 21 -9.98 2.26 25.24
CA GLY A 21 -9.76 0.87 24.83
C GLY A 21 -10.37 -0.15 25.79
N ARG A 22 -11.70 -0.30 25.77
CA ARG A 22 -12.41 -1.41 26.46
C ARG A 22 -12.15 -2.78 25.82
N GLU A 23 -11.53 -2.79 24.65
CA GLU A 23 -11.16 -4.00 23.90
C GLU A 23 -10.33 -4.97 24.74
N LEU A 24 -9.37 -4.47 25.54
CA LEU A 24 -8.53 -5.32 26.39
C LEU A 24 -9.35 -6.14 27.40
N TYR A 25 -10.39 -5.55 27.97
CA TYR A 25 -11.26 -6.25 28.94
C TYR A 25 -12.12 -7.31 28.27
N ILE A 26 -12.65 -7.01 27.08
CA ILE A 26 -13.45 -7.96 26.30
C ILE A 26 -12.56 -9.14 25.85
N MET A 27 -11.34 -8.85 25.38
CA MET A 27 -10.36 -9.87 25.02
C MET A 27 -9.98 -10.75 26.21
N LEU A 28 -9.78 -10.16 27.39
CA LEU A 28 -9.49 -10.90 28.62
C LEU A 28 -10.65 -11.83 28.99
N TYR A 29 -11.89 -11.34 28.92
CA TYR A 29 -13.08 -12.14 29.21
C TYR A 29 -13.22 -13.34 28.26
N LEU A 30 -13.04 -13.11 26.96
CA LEU A 30 -13.06 -14.18 25.94
C LEU A 30 -11.96 -15.22 26.20
N LEU A 31 -10.77 -14.77 26.59
CA LEU A 31 -9.66 -15.66 26.93
C LEU A 31 -9.97 -16.51 28.18
N CYS A 32 -10.51 -15.90 29.24
CA CYS A 32 -10.95 -16.64 30.43
C CYS A 32 -12.03 -17.68 30.09
N PHE A 33 -12.98 -17.34 29.22
CA PHE A 33 -14.01 -18.29 28.75
C PHE A 33 -13.39 -19.48 28.01
N LEU A 34 -12.47 -19.26 27.07
CA LEU A 34 -11.79 -20.33 26.34
C LEU A 34 -10.97 -21.25 27.27
N VAL A 35 -10.30 -20.67 28.27
CA VAL A 35 -9.58 -21.43 29.29
C VAL A 35 -10.53 -22.28 30.13
N ALA A 36 -11.68 -21.75 30.54
CA ALA A 36 -12.70 -22.52 31.27
C ALA A 36 -13.23 -23.69 30.44
N VAL A 37 -13.51 -23.49 29.14
CA VAL A 37 -13.92 -24.55 28.21
C VAL A 37 -12.84 -25.62 28.08
N TYR A 38 -11.56 -25.24 28.03
CA TYR A 38 -10.45 -26.19 28.03
C TYR A 38 -10.41 -27.05 29.30
N TYR A 39 -10.54 -26.43 30.47
CA TYR A 39 -10.58 -27.17 31.75
C TYR A 39 -11.79 -28.11 31.85
N LEU A 40 -12.97 -27.69 31.37
CA LEU A 40 -14.13 -28.57 31.29
C LEU A 40 -13.87 -29.78 30.39
N ASN A 41 -13.25 -29.59 29.22
CA ASN A 41 -12.89 -30.70 28.33
C ASN A 41 -11.89 -31.67 28.98
N MET A 42 -10.92 -31.16 29.75
CA MET A 42 -9.97 -31.99 30.49
C MET A 42 -10.63 -32.87 31.56
N LEU A 43 -11.78 -32.46 32.12
CA LEU A 43 -12.54 -33.29 33.06
C LEU A 43 -13.21 -34.50 32.37
N PHE A 44 -13.64 -34.35 31.11
CA PHE A 44 -14.31 -35.42 30.36
C PHE A 44 -13.34 -36.31 29.58
N PHE A 45 -12.21 -35.78 29.12
CA PHE A 45 -11.20 -36.51 28.34
C PHE A 45 -9.82 -36.34 28.98
N PRO A 46 -9.37 -37.29 29.82
CA PRO A 46 -8.07 -37.19 30.46
C PRO A 46 -6.96 -37.36 29.42
N ARG A 47 -6.39 -36.24 28.96
CA ARG A 47 -5.17 -36.19 28.15
C ARG A 47 -3.97 -35.79 29.01
N SER A 48 -2.78 -36.14 28.53
CA SER A 48 -1.53 -35.76 29.19
C SER A 48 -1.28 -34.26 28.97
N PHE A 49 -1.29 -33.48 30.05
CA PHE A 49 -1.00 -32.04 30.03
C PHE A 49 0.32 -31.69 29.29
N LYS A 50 1.30 -32.61 29.30
CA LYS A 50 2.58 -32.43 28.59
C LYS A 50 2.40 -32.42 27.08
N GLU A 51 1.54 -33.27 26.53
CA GLU A 51 1.30 -33.34 25.08
C GLU A 51 0.58 -32.07 24.59
N ASP A 52 -0.40 -31.59 25.34
CA ASP A 52 -1.14 -30.36 25.01
C ASP A 52 -0.25 -29.12 25.08
N LEU A 53 0.61 -29.00 26.10
CA LEU A 53 1.56 -27.89 26.22
C LEU A 53 2.53 -27.83 25.03
N ILE A 54 3.00 -28.98 24.56
CA ILE A 54 3.93 -29.08 23.44
C ILE A 54 3.22 -28.72 22.13
N LEU A 55 1.96 -29.14 21.95
CA LEU A 55 1.16 -28.73 20.80
C LEU A 55 0.88 -27.23 20.79
N ILE A 56 0.53 -26.64 21.94
CA ILE A 56 0.34 -25.18 22.06
C ILE A 56 1.62 -24.43 21.69
N LEU A 57 2.77 -24.88 22.20
CA LEU A 57 4.07 -24.27 21.88
C LEU A 57 4.38 -24.32 20.38
N MET A 58 4.11 -25.45 19.73
CA MET A 58 4.25 -25.62 18.28
C MET A 58 3.31 -24.70 17.48
N VAL A 59 2.06 -24.57 17.91
CA VAL A 59 1.09 -23.69 17.22
C VAL A 59 1.51 -22.23 17.35
N VAL A 60 1.89 -21.78 18.55
CA VAL A 60 2.34 -20.39 18.78
C VAL A 60 3.58 -20.06 17.95
N SER A 61 4.59 -20.93 17.94
CA SER A 61 5.79 -20.71 17.11
C SER A 61 5.47 -20.72 15.62
N SER A 62 4.52 -21.56 15.16
CA SER A 62 4.10 -21.58 13.75
C SER A 62 3.43 -20.29 13.28
N ILE A 63 2.63 -19.64 14.14
CA ILE A 63 1.99 -18.35 13.84
C ILE A 63 3.06 -17.25 13.75
N ILE A 64 4.03 -17.27 14.68
CA ILE A 64 5.15 -16.32 14.68
C ILE A 64 5.94 -16.42 13.37
N ILE A 65 6.26 -17.64 12.93
CA ILE A 65 7.06 -17.81 11.70
C ILE A 65 6.25 -17.42 10.45
N GLY A 66 4.95 -17.72 10.41
CA GLY A 66 4.06 -17.24 9.34
C GLY A 66 4.06 -15.71 9.22
N GLU A 67 4.11 -14.99 10.35
CA GLU A 67 4.23 -13.53 10.36
C GLU A 67 5.60 -13.02 9.86
N PHE A 68 6.69 -13.71 10.16
CA PHE A 68 8.01 -13.38 9.61
C PHE A 68 8.05 -13.57 8.09
N LEU A 69 7.52 -14.69 7.59
CA LEU A 69 7.41 -14.94 6.16
C LEU A 69 6.62 -13.82 5.45
N ARG A 70 5.55 -13.34 6.09
CA ARG A 70 4.77 -12.20 5.57
C ARG A 70 5.59 -10.92 5.45
N ARG A 71 6.43 -10.62 6.45
CA ARG A 71 7.33 -9.46 6.40
C ARG A 71 8.40 -9.61 5.32
N ILE A 72 8.88 -10.82 5.06
CA ILE A 72 9.81 -11.11 3.95
C ILE A 72 9.11 -10.87 2.61
N CYS A 73 7.84 -11.26 2.46
CA CYS A 73 7.07 -10.97 1.25
C CYS A 73 6.91 -9.45 1.03
N PHE A 74 6.60 -8.66 2.05
CA PHE A 74 6.60 -7.20 1.91
C PHE A 74 7.98 -6.63 1.60
N PHE A 75 9.02 -7.19 2.19
CA PHE A 75 10.38 -6.78 1.86
C PHE A 75 10.70 -7.01 0.36
N SER A 76 10.16 -8.07 -0.26
CA SER A 76 10.35 -8.32 -1.69
C SER A 76 9.81 -7.18 -2.58
N GLU A 77 8.65 -6.62 -2.22
CA GLU A 77 8.07 -5.45 -2.88
C GLU A 77 8.89 -4.18 -2.57
N GLU A 78 9.30 -4.03 -1.31
CA GLU A 78 10.01 -2.85 -0.83
C GLU A 78 11.43 -2.69 -1.42
N ILE A 79 12.07 -3.79 -1.85
CA ILE A 79 13.39 -3.75 -2.54
C ILE A 79 13.34 -2.85 -3.78
N PHE A 80 12.24 -2.88 -4.55
CA PHE A 80 12.09 -2.05 -5.75
C PHE A 80 12.01 -0.54 -5.43
N HIS A 81 11.63 -0.20 -4.19
CA HIS A 81 11.54 1.17 -3.71
C HIS A 81 12.82 1.65 -2.99
N SER A 82 13.83 0.79 -2.83
CA SER A 82 15.07 1.08 -2.09
C SER A 82 15.76 2.38 -2.53
N LYS A 83 15.88 2.62 -3.85
CA LYS A 83 16.53 3.83 -4.37
C LYS A 83 15.76 5.12 -4.06
N LYS A 84 14.42 5.07 -4.06
CA LYS A 84 13.56 6.25 -3.85
C LYS A 84 13.30 6.55 -2.37
N ARG A 85 13.20 5.52 -1.52
CA ARG A 85 12.79 5.63 -0.11
C ARG A 85 13.95 5.49 0.88
N TYR A 86 14.98 4.72 0.54
CA TYR A 86 16.08 4.37 1.46
C TYR A 86 17.48 4.74 0.91
N ASN A 87 17.56 5.64 -0.07
CA ASN A 87 18.81 6.08 -0.70
C ASN A 87 19.70 4.91 -1.18
N GLY A 88 19.10 3.80 -1.61
CA GLY A 88 19.80 2.60 -2.09
C GLY A 88 20.26 1.63 -0.99
N SER A 89 20.00 1.91 0.29
CA SER A 89 20.38 1.02 1.39
C SER A 89 19.38 -0.14 1.57
N ILE A 90 19.79 -1.35 1.17
CA ILE A 90 18.98 -2.57 1.32
C ILE A 90 18.84 -2.99 2.78
N ILE A 91 19.91 -2.82 3.58
CA ILE A 91 19.91 -3.17 5.01
C ILE A 91 18.90 -2.31 5.78
N LEU A 92 18.79 -1.02 5.43
CA LEU A 92 17.82 -0.13 6.05
C LEU A 92 16.38 -0.52 5.69
N ALA A 93 16.12 -0.86 4.42
CA ALA A 93 14.83 -1.37 3.97
C ALA A 93 14.45 -2.65 4.73
N PHE A 94 15.37 -3.62 4.81
CA PHE A 94 15.18 -4.88 5.52
C PHE A 94 14.91 -4.66 7.01
N LYS A 95 15.72 -3.82 7.66
CA LYS A 95 15.53 -3.45 9.06
C LYS A 95 14.14 -2.87 9.27
N ASN A 96 13.70 -1.93 8.44
CA ASN A 96 12.38 -1.31 8.60
C ASN A 96 11.21 -2.30 8.39
N CYS A 97 11.34 -3.29 7.51
CA CYS A 97 10.31 -4.33 7.33
C CYS A 97 10.24 -5.31 8.51
N ILE A 98 11.39 -5.64 9.12
CA ILE A 98 11.48 -6.70 10.15
C ILE A 98 11.50 -6.16 11.57
N THR A 99 11.76 -4.86 11.78
CA THR A 99 11.87 -4.31 13.14
C THR A 99 10.60 -4.63 13.95
N VAL A 100 10.81 -5.33 15.06
CA VAL A 100 9.81 -5.58 16.10
C VAL A 100 10.22 -4.74 17.30
N THR A 101 9.39 -3.76 17.65
CA THR A 101 9.80 -2.60 18.45
C THR A 101 9.82 -2.80 19.97
N SER A 102 9.34 -3.91 20.52
CA SER A 102 9.34 -4.08 21.99
C SER A 102 9.58 -5.50 22.54
N TYR A 103 9.27 -6.57 21.78
CA TYR A 103 9.31 -7.94 22.32
C TYR A 103 10.14 -8.94 21.49
N SER A 104 11.13 -8.45 20.73
CA SER A 104 11.95 -9.30 19.85
C SER A 104 12.68 -10.42 20.61
N GLY A 105 13.25 -10.14 21.79
CA GLY A 105 13.96 -11.13 22.60
C GLY A 105 13.05 -12.28 23.05
N VAL A 106 11.83 -11.97 23.52
CA VAL A 106 10.84 -12.98 23.95
C VAL A 106 10.45 -13.88 22.79
N ILE A 107 10.25 -13.31 21.60
CA ILE A 107 9.92 -14.05 20.38
C ILE A 107 11.04 -15.06 20.04
N TRP A 108 12.31 -14.63 20.06
CA TRP A 108 13.43 -15.53 19.80
C TRP A 108 13.57 -16.65 20.83
N ILE A 109 13.33 -16.35 22.11
CA ILE A 109 13.34 -17.36 23.17
C ILE A 109 12.25 -18.41 22.94
N ILE A 110 11.02 -18.00 22.60
CA ILE A 110 9.90 -18.92 22.32
C ILE A 110 10.24 -19.80 21.11
N LEU A 111 10.77 -19.22 20.04
CA LEU A 111 11.16 -19.96 18.83
C LEU A 111 12.28 -20.96 19.13
N ALA A 112 13.32 -20.55 19.85
CA ALA A 112 14.43 -21.42 20.23
C ALA A 112 13.96 -22.57 21.13
N PHE A 113 13.14 -22.27 22.14
CA PHE A 113 12.58 -23.28 23.04
C PHE A 113 11.68 -24.28 22.31
N SER A 114 10.78 -23.79 21.45
CA SER A 114 9.94 -24.65 20.60
C SER A 114 10.77 -25.54 19.68
N PHE A 115 11.84 -25.00 19.10
CA PHE A 115 12.75 -25.77 18.26
C PHE A 115 13.50 -26.86 19.06
N SER A 116 14.02 -26.53 20.25
CA SER A 116 14.70 -27.51 21.10
C SER A 116 13.77 -28.65 21.54
N VAL A 117 12.52 -28.35 21.91
CA VAL A 117 11.53 -29.35 22.32
C VAL A 117 11.15 -30.28 21.16
N THR A 118 10.86 -29.72 19.99
CA THR A 118 10.53 -30.51 18.78
C THR A 118 11.72 -31.34 18.31
N PHE A 119 12.93 -30.79 18.36
CA PHE A 119 14.16 -31.50 18.00
C PHE A 119 14.44 -32.68 18.96
N TYR A 120 14.26 -32.46 20.27
CA TYR A 120 14.40 -33.52 21.26
C TYR A 120 13.40 -34.66 21.01
N GLN A 121 12.12 -34.33 20.75
CA GLN A 121 11.10 -35.31 20.42
C GLN A 121 11.37 -36.06 19.12
N TRP A 122 11.96 -35.40 18.12
CA TRP A 122 12.31 -36.02 16.86
C TRP A 122 13.39 -37.09 17.02
N ILE A 123 14.41 -36.82 17.85
CA ILE A 123 15.50 -37.77 18.09
C ILE A 123 15.08 -38.89 19.03
N TRP A 124 14.45 -38.55 20.17
CA TRP A 124 14.26 -39.45 21.31
C TRP A 124 12.81 -39.89 21.55
N GLY A 125 11.82 -39.29 20.88
CA GLY A 125 10.41 -39.59 21.13
C GLY A 125 9.92 -40.88 20.46
N ASP A 126 8.87 -41.48 21.00
CA ASP A 126 8.24 -42.68 20.40
C ASP A 126 7.44 -42.35 19.12
N LYS A 127 6.98 -41.10 18.98
CA LYS A 127 6.16 -40.60 17.85
C LYS A 127 6.92 -39.63 16.94
N LYS A 128 8.15 -40.00 16.54
CA LYS A 128 9.13 -39.13 15.83
C LYS A 128 8.56 -38.45 14.58
N ILE A 129 7.94 -39.23 13.69
CA ILE A 129 7.43 -38.74 12.40
C ILE A 129 6.20 -37.84 12.60
N LEU A 130 5.34 -38.17 13.58
CA LEU A 130 4.09 -37.44 13.82
C LEU A 130 4.33 -36.03 14.35
N SER A 131 5.28 -35.85 15.28
CA SER A 131 5.58 -34.52 15.84
C SER A 131 6.14 -33.55 14.77
N PHE A 132 7.09 -34.01 13.97
CA PHE A 132 7.73 -33.18 12.93
C PHE A 132 6.78 -32.85 11.76
N THR A 133 5.97 -33.82 11.32
CA THR A 133 4.98 -33.59 10.24
C THR A 133 3.87 -32.66 10.68
N VAL A 134 3.39 -32.78 11.91
CA VAL A 134 2.38 -31.87 12.49
C VAL A 134 2.95 -30.45 12.61
N TYR A 135 4.19 -30.30 13.06
CA TYR A 135 4.83 -28.98 13.13
C TYR A 135 4.98 -28.33 11.75
N THR A 136 5.51 -29.07 10.77
CA THR A 136 5.71 -28.54 9.40
C THR A 136 4.39 -28.24 8.68
N THR A 137 3.34 -29.02 8.90
CA THR A 137 2.01 -28.73 8.35
C THR A 137 1.39 -27.47 8.97
N TYR A 138 1.47 -27.26 10.29
CA TYR A 138 1.00 -26.01 10.92
C TYR A 138 1.76 -24.79 10.43
N MET A 139 3.07 -24.90 10.23
CA MET A 139 3.93 -23.85 9.66
C MET A 139 3.50 -23.43 8.25
N ILE A 140 3.22 -24.40 7.38
CA ILE A 140 2.76 -24.14 6.02
C ILE A 140 1.36 -23.53 6.06
N CYS A 141 0.45 -24.11 6.85
CA CYS A 141 -0.93 -23.63 6.96
C CYS A 141 -1.00 -22.21 7.52
N SER A 142 -0.26 -21.90 8.58
CA SER A 142 -0.24 -20.55 9.17
C SER A 142 0.27 -19.52 8.16
N SER A 143 1.31 -19.85 7.40
CA SER A 143 1.88 -18.97 6.38
C SER A 143 0.89 -18.69 5.24
N ILE A 144 0.18 -19.73 4.79
CA ILE A 144 -0.88 -19.62 3.79
C ILE A 144 -2.03 -18.78 4.31
N VAL A 145 -2.52 -19.06 5.53
CA VAL A 145 -3.61 -18.32 6.18
C VAL A 145 -3.29 -16.83 6.30
N MET A 146 -2.07 -16.47 6.70
CA MET A 146 -1.65 -15.08 6.86
C MET A 146 -1.53 -14.32 5.52
N HIS A 147 -1.24 -15.02 4.42
CA HIS A 147 -1.08 -14.40 3.10
C HIS A 147 -2.35 -14.41 2.25
N LEU A 148 -3.01 -15.57 2.13
CA LEU A 148 -4.14 -15.75 1.22
C LEU A 148 -5.43 -15.17 1.77
N LEU A 149 -5.67 -15.29 3.08
CA LEU A 149 -6.94 -14.88 3.68
C LEU A 149 -6.97 -13.40 4.06
N LYS A 150 -5.87 -12.66 3.86
CA LYS A 150 -5.76 -11.22 4.18
C LYS A 150 -6.28 -10.85 5.58
N LEU A 151 -6.26 -11.80 6.51
CA LEU A 151 -6.84 -11.65 7.86
C LEU A 151 -6.17 -10.57 8.71
N LYS A 152 -5.03 -10.06 8.24
CA LYS A 152 -4.24 -9.02 8.89
C LYS A 152 -4.43 -7.63 8.26
N GLU A 153 -5.34 -7.49 7.29
CA GLU A 153 -5.78 -6.17 6.86
C GLU A 153 -6.50 -5.49 8.04
N PRO A 154 -6.07 -4.29 8.47
CA PRO A 154 -6.68 -3.61 9.60
C PRO A 154 -8.13 -3.30 9.27
N SER A 155 -9.01 -3.44 10.27
CA SER A 155 -10.41 -3.05 10.11
C SER A 155 -10.50 -1.53 9.85
N ILE A 156 -11.62 -1.07 9.26
CA ILE A 156 -11.84 0.36 9.02
C ILE A 156 -11.71 1.17 10.33
N ILE A 157 -12.17 0.59 11.44
CA ILE A 157 -12.11 1.19 12.78
C ILE A 157 -10.65 1.29 13.24
N GLU A 158 -9.87 0.22 13.10
CA GLU A 158 -8.44 0.20 13.46
C GLU A 158 -7.62 1.15 12.58
N TYR A 159 -7.90 1.19 11.28
CA TYR A 159 -7.27 2.10 10.34
C TYR A 159 -7.55 3.57 10.69
N SER A 160 -8.80 3.91 11.04
CA SER A 160 -9.15 5.26 11.51
C SER A 160 -8.39 5.64 12.77
N HIS A 161 -8.28 4.71 13.73
CA HIS A 161 -7.56 4.93 14.97
C HIS A 161 -6.05 5.14 14.73
N LEU A 162 -5.42 4.34 13.86
CA LEU A 162 -4.01 4.52 13.50
C LEU A 162 -3.76 5.86 12.82
N ASN A 163 -4.65 6.28 11.92
CA ASN A 163 -4.51 7.57 11.24
C ASN A 163 -4.68 8.76 12.19
N GLU A 164 -5.58 8.66 13.16
CA GLU A 164 -5.78 9.67 14.21
C GLU A 164 -4.57 9.75 15.14
N VAL A 165 -4.05 8.61 15.61
CA VAL A 165 -2.89 8.55 16.50
C VAL A 165 -1.62 9.08 15.82
N GLU A 166 -1.42 8.76 14.54
CA GLU A 166 -0.23 9.17 13.77
C GLU A 166 -0.44 10.50 13.02
N ASN A 167 -1.58 11.18 13.18
CA ASN A 167 -1.93 12.44 12.50
C ASN A 167 -1.75 12.41 10.96
N LYS A 168 -2.03 11.26 10.31
CA LYS A 168 -1.78 11.05 8.87
C LYS A 168 -2.59 11.97 7.95
N HIS A 169 -3.67 12.56 8.44
CA HIS A 169 -4.52 13.46 7.66
C HIS A 169 -3.95 14.87 7.49
N LEU A 170 -2.89 15.24 8.21
CA LEU A 170 -2.32 16.59 8.18
C LEU A 170 -1.83 16.99 6.79
N ALA A 171 -1.06 16.12 6.12
CA ALA A 171 -0.50 16.41 4.80
C ALA A 171 -1.61 16.62 3.74
N ALA A 172 -2.66 15.79 3.79
CA ALA A 172 -3.81 15.94 2.90
C ALA A 172 -4.58 17.23 3.18
N GLY A 173 -4.78 17.58 4.46
CA GLY A 173 -5.41 18.85 4.85
C GLY A 173 -4.65 20.07 4.35
N LEU A 174 -3.32 20.08 4.51
CA LEU A 174 -2.45 21.15 4.00
C LEU A 174 -2.49 21.26 2.48
N ALA A 175 -2.47 20.13 1.76
CA ALA A 175 -2.54 20.11 0.31
C ALA A 175 -3.88 20.67 -0.20
N TRP A 176 -5.00 20.25 0.40
CA TRP A 176 -6.32 20.78 0.06
C TRP A 176 -6.49 22.26 0.42
N GLY A 177 -5.97 22.67 1.59
CA GLY A 177 -5.96 24.06 2.02
C GLY A 177 -5.20 24.96 1.05
N TYR A 178 -4.01 24.54 0.61
CA TYR A 178 -3.23 25.29 -0.38
C TYR A 178 -3.91 25.31 -1.76
N TYR A 179 -4.50 24.19 -2.18
CA TYR A 179 -5.22 24.11 -3.44
C TYR A 179 -6.41 25.07 -3.49
N PHE A 180 -7.31 25.01 -2.49
CA PHE A 180 -8.50 25.86 -2.48
C PHE A 180 -8.21 27.30 -2.10
N GLY A 181 -7.30 27.53 -1.14
CA GLY A 181 -7.00 28.86 -0.62
C GLY A 181 -6.09 29.70 -1.51
N TYR A 182 -5.29 29.07 -2.39
CA TYR A 182 -4.36 29.80 -3.24
C TYR A 182 -4.44 29.39 -4.70
N LEU A 183 -4.18 28.12 -5.01
CA LEU A 183 -4.02 27.69 -6.41
C LEU A 183 -5.30 27.91 -7.22
N LYS A 184 -6.46 27.54 -6.70
CA LYS A 184 -7.74 27.65 -7.42
C LYS A 184 -8.05 29.10 -7.82
N GLU A 185 -7.68 30.07 -6.98
CA GLU A 185 -7.94 31.49 -7.24
C GLU A 185 -6.86 32.15 -8.10
N GLN A 186 -5.59 31.86 -7.84
CA GLN A 186 -4.47 32.55 -8.48
C GLN A 186 -4.13 31.97 -9.86
N LEU A 187 -4.33 30.66 -10.08
CA LEU A 187 -3.97 30.01 -11.35
C LEU A 187 -4.71 30.59 -12.57
N PRO A 188 -6.02 30.91 -12.50
CA PRO A 188 -6.73 31.60 -13.59
C PRO A 188 -6.18 33.01 -13.85
N LYS A 189 -5.91 33.79 -12.79
CA LYS A 189 -5.34 35.15 -12.90
C LYS A 189 -3.96 35.12 -13.58
N LEU A 190 -3.12 34.15 -13.21
CA LEU A 190 -1.80 33.97 -13.81
C LEU A 190 -1.88 33.61 -15.31
N LYS A 191 -2.86 32.80 -15.74
CA LYS A 191 -3.07 32.48 -17.16
C LYS A 191 -3.42 33.70 -18.01
N ILE A 192 -4.16 34.66 -17.45
CA ILE A 192 -4.55 35.90 -18.12
C ILE A 192 -3.35 36.87 -18.20
N LEU A 193 -2.57 36.97 -17.13
CA LEU A 193 -1.41 37.87 -17.04
C LEU A 193 -0.20 37.39 -17.86
N MET A 194 -0.03 36.08 -17.99
CA MET A 194 1.06 35.46 -18.75
C MET A 194 0.50 34.50 -19.80
N PRO A 195 -0.18 34.99 -20.84
CA PRO A 195 -0.61 34.14 -21.94
C PRO A 195 0.65 33.58 -22.58
N ARG A 196 0.83 32.25 -22.52
CA ARG A 196 1.93 31.58 -23.22
C ARG A 196 1.70 31.75 -24.71
N LYS A 197 2.24 32.82 -25.29
CA LYS A 197 2.28 33.00 -26.74
C LYS A 197 3.38 32.08 -27.26
N CYS A 198 3.01 31.11 -28.09
CA CYS A 198 4.01 30.32 -28.79
C CYS A 198 4.89 31.29 -29.59
N LYS A 199 6.21 31.30 -29.32
CA LYS A 199 7.15 32.16 -30.06
C LYS A 199 7.22 31.76 -31.54
N ASN A 200 7.04 30.47 -31.81
CA ASN A 200 7.06 29.91 -33.15
C ASN A 200 5.64 29.87 -33.72
N GLN A 201 5.52 30.16 -35.01
CA GLN A 201 4.26 29.98 -35.72
C GLN A 201 3.87 28.49 -35.70
N PRO A 202 2.60 28.12 -35.44
CA PRO A 202 2.17 26.72 -35.41
C PRO A 202 2.55 25.93 -36.67
N ASP A 203 2.48 26.59 -37.83
CA ASP A 203 2.87 26.05 -39.15
C ASP A 203 4.38 25.78 -39.32
N THR A 204 5.16 25.96 -38.26
CA THR A 204 6.53 25.48 -38.20
C THR A 204 6.58 23.97 -37.96
N PHE A 205 5.53 23.39 -37.38
CA PHE A 205 5.46 21.97 -37.00
C PHE A 205 4.43 21.22 -37.85
N CYS A 206 4.66 19.92 -38.06
CA CYS A 206 3.70 19.05 -38.74
C CYS A 206 2.54 18.71 -37.81
N TYR A 207 1.30 18.83 -38.31
CA TYR A 207 0.11 18.45 -37.54
C TYR A 207 0.10 16.97 -37.11
N VAL A 208 0.56 16.06 -37.98
CA VAL A 208 0.45 14.60 -37.75
C VAL A 208 1.52 14.08 -36.80
N CYS A 209 2.79 14.44 -37.01
CA CYS A 209 3.91 13.91 -36.22
C CYS A 209 4.48 14.88 -35.18
N GLY A 210 4.03 16.15 -35.16
CA GLY A 210 4.53 17.17 -34.25
C GLY A 210 5.97 17.64 -34.50
N LEU A 211 6.65 17.10 -35.51
CA LEU A 211 8.05 17.44 -35.82
C LEU A 211 8.17 18.79 -36.53
N PHE A 212 9.30 19.47 -36.32
CA PHE A 212 9.67 20.68 -37.05
C PHE A 212 9.75 20.42 -38.56
N THR A 213 9.25 21.36 -39.35
CA THR A 213 9.24 21.26 -40.81
C THR A 213 9.98 22.43 -41.46
N VAL A 214 10.93 22.08 -42.32
CA VAL A 214 11.58 23.04 -43.22
C VAL A 214 10.63 23.40 -44.36
N PHE A 215 10.75 24.63 -44.90
CA PHE A 215 9.80 25.20 -45.87
C PHE A 215 9.50 24.27 -47.06
N GLY A 216 10.53 23.63 -47.66
CA GLY A 216 10.36 22.72 -48.80
C GLY A 216 9.58 21.42 -48.49
N GLN A 217 9.52 21.03 -47.21
CA GLN A 217 8.81 19.83 -46.76
C GLN A 217 7.39 20.11 -46.26
N ARG A 218 6.94 21.37 -46.28
CA ARG A 218 5.58 21.72 -45.85
C ARG A 218 4.57 21.39 -46.95
N ARG A 219 3.45 20.80 -46.56
CA ARG A 219 2.30 20.50 -47.43
C ARG A 219 1.04 21.02 -46.75
N LYS A 220 0.19 21.70 -47.51
CA LYS A 220 -1.11 22.17 -47.02
C LYS A 220 -2.04 20.99 -46.79
N ILE A 221 -2.81 21.05 -45.72
CA ILE A 221 -3.88 20.10 -45.46
C ILE A 221 -5.01 20.38 -46.46
N THR A 222 -5.32 19.40 -47.30
CA THR A 222 -6.40 19.49 -48.30
C THR A 222 -7.60 18.67 -47.84
N ALA A 223 -8.78 18.94 -48.42
CA ALA A 223 -9.98 18.17 -48.11
C ALA A 223 -9.81 16.65 -48.35
N ASN A 224 -9.07 16.27 -49.39
CA ASN A 224 -8.76 14.86 -49.66
C ASN A 224 -7.87 14.25 -48.57
N LEU A 225 -6.81 14.96 -48.18
CA LEU A 225 -5.93 14.52 -47.09
C LEU A 225 -6.68 14.39 -45.76
N SER A 226 -7.64 15.29 -45.50
CA SER A 226 -8.47 15.22 -44.30
C SER A 226 -9.36 13.97 -44.26
N LYS A 227 -9.92 13.56 -45.40
CA LYS A 227 -10.65 12.30 -45.53
C LYS A 227 -9.76 11.10 -45.26
N ILE A 228 -8.57 11.07 -45.88
CA ILE A 228 -7.59 9.99 -45.71
C ILE A 228 -7.15 9.86 -44.25
N TYR A 229 -6.83 10.99 -43.60
CA TYR A 229 -6.49 11.03 -42.18
C TYR A 229 -7.59 10.41 -41.32
N LYS A 230 -8.86 10.76 -41.58
CA LYS A 230 -10.01 10.20 -40.84
C LYS A 230 -10.16 8.69 -41.05
N LEU A 231 -9.89 8.20 -42.25
CA LEU A 231 -9.91 6.76 -42.53
C LEU A 231 -8.77 6.02 -41.80
N TYR A 232 -7.57 6.61 -41.78
CA TYR A 232 -6.41 6.00 -41.15
C TYR A 232 -6.49 5.98 -39.61
N PHE A 233 -6.84 7.11 -38.98
CA PHE A 233 -6.85 7.25 -37.52
C PHE A 233 -8.23 7.03 -36.87
N GLY A 234 -9.30 6.94 -37.66
CA GLY A 234 -10.67 6.79 -37.16
C GLY A 234 -11.29 8.08 -36.58
N CYS A 235 -10.60 9.23 -36.65
CA CYS A 235 -11.08 10.51 -36.14
C CYS A 235 -10.82 11.68 -37.12
N PRO A 236 -11.69 12.69 -37.19
CA PRO A 236 -11.46 13.86 -38.05
C PRO A 236 -10.27 14.69 -37.54
N LEU A 237 -9.64 15.46 -38.43
CA LEU A 237 -8.67 16.48 -38.01
C LEU A 237 -9.34 17.49 -37.06
N GLY A 238 -8.81 17.56 -35.84
CA GLY A 238 -9.28 18.48 -34.80
C GLY A 238 -8.63 19.87 -34.88
N ASP A 239 -9.33 20.85 -34.32
CA ASP A 239 -8.84 22.21 -34.06
C ASP A 239 -8.30 22.98 -35.27
N GLN A 240 -8.63 22.57 -36.49
CA GLN A 240 -8.22 23.27 -37.72
C GLN A 240 -8.88 24.65 -37.87
N ASP A 241 -9.92 24.95 -37.10
CA ASP A 241 -10.52 26.28 -36.96
C ASP A 241 -9.72 27.20 -36.02
N LYS A 242 -8.74 26.66 -35.27
CA LYS A 242 -7.96 27.41 -34.30
C LYS A 242 -6.64 27.88 -34.89
N THR A 243 -6.29 29.14 -34.65
CA THR A 243 -5.03 29.75 -35.11
C THR A 243 -3.78 29.22 -34.43
N TRP A 244 -3.91 28.47 -33.33
CA TRP A 244 -2.79 27.86 -32.60
C TRP A 244 -2.46 26.44 -33.07
N ALA A 245 -3.36 25.80 -33.82
CA ALA A 245 -3.12 24.48 -34.37
C ALA A 245 -2.30 24.58 -35.66
N PRO A 246 -1.41 23.62 -35.98
CA PRO A 246 -0.73 23.59 -37.27
C PRO A 246 -1.71 23.30 -38.42
N HIS A 247 -1.63 24.08 -39.50
CA HIS A 247 -2.41 23.91 -40.74
C HIS A 247 -1.60 23.26 -41.86
N ILE A 248 -0.42 22.76 -41.52
CA ILE A 248 0.52 22.11 -42.42
C ILE A 248 0.91 20.72 -41.92
N ILE A 249 1.30 19.86 -42.85
CA ILE A 249 1.89 18.56 -42.58
C ILE A 249 3.21 18.41 -43.33
N CYS A 250 4.11 17.54 -42.86
CA CYS A 250 5.36 17.26 -43.57
C CYS A 250 5.12 16.33 -44.76
N THR A 251 5.99 16.40 -45.76
CA THR A 251 5.94 15.53 -46.95
C THR A 251 5.89 14.05 -46.59
N SER A 252 6.67 13.61 -45.61
CA SER A 252 6.70 12.20 -45.18
C SER A 252 5.34 11.73 -44.65
N CYS A 253 4.70 12.50 -43.76
CA CYS A 253 3.35 12.19 -43.30
C CYS A 253 2.31 12.31 -44.43
N SER A 254 2.49 13.22 -45.37
CA SER A 254 1.57 13.36 -46.52
C SER A 254 1.62 12.15 -47.43
N ILE A 255 2.79 11.53 -47.61
CA ILE A 255 2.99 10.35 -48.45
C ILE A 255 2.53 9.12 -47.68
N GLY A 256 3.01 8.93 -46.45
CA GLY A 256 2.66 7.76 -45.64
C GLY A 256 1.18 7.66 -45.22
N LEU A 257 0.39 8.73 -45.39
CA LEU A 257 -1.07 8.65 -45.27
C LEU A 257 -1.75 8.12 -46.54
N ARG A 258 -1.12 8.27 -47.71
CA ARG A 258 -1.67 7.87 -49.01
C ARG A 258 -1.27 6.45 -49.42
N ASP A 259 -0.22 5.91 -48.80
CA ASP A 259 0.23 4.53 -48.92
C ASP A 259 -0.60 3.60 -48.04
#